data_AF-A0A7C4QXN5-F1
#
_entry.id   AF-A0A7C4QXN5-F1
#
_cell.length_a   1.000
_cell.length_b   1.000
_cell.length_c   1.000
_cell.angle_alpha   90.00
_cell.angle_beta   90.00
_cell.angle_gamma   90.00
#
_symmetry.space_group_name_H-M   'P 1'
#
loop_
_entity.id
_entity.type
_entity.pdbx_description
1 polymer ?
#
loop_
_entity_poly.entity_id
_entity_poly.type
_entity_poly.pdbx_seq_one_letter_code
_entity_poly.pdbx_strand_id
1 'polypeptide(L)'
;MPTVTFVNEKKTIEVPPGANLRKEALKAGIELYPGVHKYLNCMGLGQCASCRVIVRKGVENCSPQGVMEKLRFITGPLLFFARLGNEKTLRLACQLRVNGDIEVETQPRLLRPSENFWS
;
A
#
# COMPACT_ATOMS: atom_id res chain seq x y z
N MET A 1 20.72 5.40 0.58
CA MET A 1 19.63 4.91 -0.28
C MET A 1 18.52 4.43 0.65
N PRO A 2 17.27 4.89 0.47
CA PRO A 2 16.14 4.41 1.25
C PRO A 2 15.95 2.90 1.16
N THR A 3 15.48 2.32 2.26
CA THR A 3 15.28 0.89 2.43
C THR A 3 13.79 0.60 2.60
N VAL A 4 13.27 -0.36 1.83
CA VAL A 4 11.88 -0.81 1.94
C VAL A 4 11.86 -2.25 2.44
N THR A 5 11.31 -2.46 3.62
CA THR A 5 11.12 -3.79 4.21
C THR A 5 9.69 -4.24 4.02
N PHE A 6 9.50 -5.36 3.34
CA PHE A 6 8.22 -5.99 3.08
C PHE A 6 7.96 -7.06 4.14
N VAL A 7 7.02 -6.79 5.04
CA VAL A 7 6.80 -7.56 6.27
C VAL A 7 6.34 -9.00 5.97
N ASN A 8 5.45 -9.18 5.00
CA ASN A 8 4.90 -10.50 4.69
C ASN A 8 5.92 -11.40 3.97
N GLU A 9 6.69 -10.80 3.07
CA GLU A 9 7.70 -11.48 2.27
C GLU A 9 9.03 -11.62 3.00
N LYS A 10 9.19 -10.97 4.16
CA LYS A 10 10.43 -10.89 4.95
C LYS A 10 11.63 -10.49 4.08
N LYS A 11 11.38 -9.59 3.13
CA LYS A 11 12.36 -9.15 2.14
C LYS A 11 12.59 -7.67 2.27
N THR A 12 13.85 -7.28 2.18
CA THR A 12 14.26 -5.88 2.21
C THR A 12 14.93 -5.54 0.89
N ILE A 13 14.59 -4.39 0.33
CA ILE A 13 15.18 -3.88 -0.91
C ILE A 13 15.63 -2.44 -0.70
N GLU A 14 16.69 -2.05 -1.40
CA GLU A 14 17.11 -0.66 -1.46
C GLU A 14 16.50 0.00 -2.69
N VAL A 15 15.98 1.20 -2.53
CA VAL A 15 15.34 1.98 -3.60
C VAL A 15 15.94 3.37 -3.67
N PRO A 16 15.97 4.00 -4.86
CA PRO A 16 16.38 5.40 -4.95
C PRO A 16 15.33 6.31 -4.28
N PRO A 17 15.73 7.46 -3.71
CA PRO A 17 14.76 8.45 -3.21
C PRO A 17 13.77 8.89 -4.31
N GLY A 18 12.50 9.01 -3.95
CA GLY A 18 11.41 9.31 -4.88
C GLY A 18 10.93 8.11 -5.70
N ALA A 19 11.48 6.91 -5.48
CA ALA A 19 11.09 5.70 -6.20
C ALA A 19 9.61 5.36 -6.00
N ASN A 20 8.98 4.86 -7.07
CA ASN A 20 7.61 4.36 -7.01
C ASN A 20 7.58 2.95 -6.41
N LEU A 21 6.88 2.79 -5.28
CA LEU A 21 6.90 1.53 -4.53
C LEU A 21 6.42 0.34 -5.39
N ARG A 22 5.37 0.51 -6.20
CA ARG A 22 4.89 -0.57 -7.08
C ARG A 22 5.97 -1.04 -8.05
N LYS A 23 6.67 -0.11 -8.71
CA LYS A 23 7.67 -0.48 -9.72
C LYS A 23 8.83 -1.23 -9.07
N GLU A 24 9.35 -0.74 -7.96
CA GLU A 24 10.48 -1.39 -7.28
C GLU A 24 10.10 -2.72 -6.64
N ALA A 25 8.90 -2.84 -6.06
CA ALA A 25 8.39 -4.11 -5.54
C ALA A 25 8.30 -5.17 -6.65
N LEU A 26 7.68 -4.83 -7.80
CA LEU A 26 7.53 -5.77 -8.91
C LEU A 26 8.88 -6.16 -9.53
N LYS A 27 9.83 -5.22 -9.67
CA LYS A 27 11.20 -5.53 -10.10
C LYS A 27 11.90 -6.50 -9.15
N ALA A 28 11.65 -6.37 -7.85
CA ALA A 28 12.18 -7.26 -6.83
C ALA A 28 11.42 -8.60 -6.71
N GLY A 29 10.43 -8.86 -7.58
CA GLY A 29 9.63 -10.09 -7.57
C GLY A 29 8.62 -10.16 -6.43
N ILE A 30 8.23 -9.02 -5.85
CA ILE A 30 7.28 -8.94 -4.74
C ILE A 30 5.87 -8.77 -5.30
N GLU A 31 4.99 -9.70 -4.93
CA GLU A 31 3.62 -9.72 -5.42
C GLU A 31 2.72 -8.78 -4.60
N LEU A 32 2.34 -7.66 -5.21
CA LEU A 32 1.44 -6.68 -4.59
C LEU A 32 -0.04 -6.99 -4.83
N TYR A 33 -0.37 -7.84 -5.81
CA TYR A 33 -1.73 -8.04 -6.25
C TYR A 33 -2.32 -9.36 -5.74
N PRO A 34 -3.43 -9.30 -4.98
CA PRO A 34 -4.13 -10.51 -4.56
C PRO A 34 -4.97 -11.11 -5.71
N GLY A 35 -4.95 -12.43 -5.83
CA GLY A 35 -5.85 -13.20 -6.70
C GLY A 35 -5.83 -12.77 -8.17
N VAL A 36 -7.02 -12.51 -8.75
CA VAL A 36 -7.19 -12.15 -10.17
C VAL A 36 -6.55 -10.82 -10.55
N HIS A 37 -6.26 -9.95 -9.58
CA HIS A 37 -5.66 -8.64 -9.85
C HIS A 37 -4.20 -8.73 -10.31
N LYS A 38 -3.56 -9.90 -10.23
CA LYS A 38 -2.27 -10.14 -10.89
C LYS A 38 -2.33 -9.80 -12.38
N TYR A 39 -3.46 -10.11 -13.00
CA TYR A 39 -3.71 -9.87 -14.43
C TYR A 39 -4.63 -8.66 -14.65
N LEU A 40 -5.63 -8.47 -13.79
CA LEU A 40 -6.66 -7.43 -13.94
C LEU A 40 -6.40 -6.18 -13.09
N ASN A 41 -5.14 -5.77 -12.93
CA ASN A 41 -4.83 -4.50 -12.26
C ASN A 41 -4.89 -3.31 -13.22
N CYS A 42 -5.14 -2.11 -12.68
CA CYS A 42 -5.17 -0.87 -13.46
C CYS A 42 -3.78 -0.36 -13.91
N MET A 43 -2.75 -1.21 -13.89
CA MET A 43 -1.37 -0.90 -14.29
C MET A 43 -0.71 0.29 -13.58
N GLY A 44 -1.30 0.78 -12.48
CA GLY A 44 -0.78 1.89 -11.69
C GLY A 44 -1.58 3.20 -11.79
N LEU A 45 -2.71 3.21 -12.48
CA LEU A 45 -3.58 4.40 -12.64
C LEU A 45 -4.35 4.82 -11.37
N GLY A 46 -4.17 4.14 -10.25
CA GLY A 46 -4.83 4.47 -8.98
C GLY A 46 -6.33 4.11 -8.89
N GLN A 47 -6.87 3.40 -9.88
CA GLN A 47 -8.32 3.13 -9.96
C GLN A 47 -8.75 1.81 -9.28
N CYS A 48 -7.99 0.72 -9.46
CA CYS A 48 -8.44 -0.58 -8.94
C CYS A 48 -8.28 -0.73 -7.41
N ALA A 49 -7.34 0.01 -6.79
CA ALA A 49 -6.93 -0.13 -5.39
C ALA A 49 -6.45 -1.55 -4.97
N SER A 50 -6.15 -2.43 -5.93
CA SER A 50 -5.67 -3.78 -5.62
C SER A 50 -4.20 -3.84 -5.16
N CYS A 51 -3.40 -2.83 -5.50
CA CYS A 51 -2.02 -2.65 -5.01
C CYS A 51 -1.95 -1.88 -3.67
N ARG A 52 -2.98 -2.02 -2.84
CA ARG A 52 -3.01 -1.41 -1.51
C ARG A 52 -1.91 -2.04 -0.63
N VAL A 53 -1.34 -1.22 0.24
CA VAL A 53 -0.34 -1.60 1.24
C VAL A 53 -0.63 -0.84 2.53
N ILE A 54 -0.22 -1.40 3.66
CA ILE A 54 -0.19 -0.66 4.93
C ILE A 54 1.27 -0.32 5.23
N VAL A 55 1.58 0.97 5.32
CA VAL A 55 2.86 1.45 5.83
C VAL A 55 2.84 1.31 7.35
N ARG A 56 3.66 0.40 7.88
CA ARG A 56 3.77 0.11 9.32
C ARG A 56 4.71 1.09 10.03
N LYS A 57 5.80 1.49 9.35
CA LYS A 57 6.77 2.49 9.84
C LYS A 57 7.24 3.39 8.70
N GLY A 58 7.61 4.64 9.03
CA GLY A 58 8.12 5.61 8.05
C GLY A 58 7.05 6.23 7.16
N VAL A 59 5.86 6.49 7.70
CA VAL A 59 4.77 7.15 6.93
C VAL A 59 5.18 8.57 6.52
N GLU A 60 5.95 9.24 7.38
CA GLU A 60 6.57 10.55 7.17
C GLU A 60 7.59 10.56 6.02
N ASN A 61 8.20 9.40 5.73
CA ASN A 61 9.17 9.23 4.65
C ASN A 61 8.50 8.97 3.30
N CYS A 62 7.17 8.92 3.26
CA CYS A 62 6.39 8.70 2.05
C CYS A 62 5.88 10.02 1.47
N SER A 63 5.66 10.06 0.15
CA SER A 63 4.94 11.17 -0.47
C SER A 63 3.53 11.34 0.10
N PRO A 64 2.99 12.57 0.14
CA PRO A 64 1.60 12.77 0.54
C PRO A 64 0.63 12.03 -0.39
N GLN A 65 -0.57 11.72 0.11
CA GLN A 65 -1.61 11.08 -0.69
C GLN A 65 -2.09 12.01 -1.80
N GLY A 66 -2.05 11.51 -3.04
CA GLY A 66 -2.57 12.23 -4.20
C GLY A 66 -4.10 12.31 -4.21
N VAL A 67 -4.65 13.19 -5.06
CA VAL A 67 -6.10 13.36 -5.20
C VAL A 67 -6.80 12.07 -5.62
N MET A 68 -6.23 11.35 -6.60
CA MET A 68 -6.77 10.08 -7.08
C MET A 68 -6.79 9.00 -6.00
N GLU A 69 -5.73 8.91 -5.20
CA GLU A 69 -5.64 7.99 -4.07
C GLU A 69 -6.73 8.29 -3.03
N LYS A 70 -6.88 9.56 -2.65
CA LYS A 70 -7.94 9.99 -1.71
C LYS A 70 -9.34 9.69 -2.24
N LEU A 71 -9.62 10.10 -3.47
CA LEU A 71 -10.92 9.89 -4.10
C LEU A 71 -11.25 8.40 -4.19
N ARG A 72 -10.28 7.55 -4.55
CA ARG A 72 -10.53 6.12 -4.67
C ARG A 72 -10.88 5.47 -3.32
N PHE A 73 -10.21 5.89 -2.25
CA PHE A 73 -10.52 5.40 -0.91
C PHE A 73 -11.88 5.87 -0.38
N ILE A 74 -12.38 7.03 -0.81
CA ILE A 74 -13.69 7.55 -0.38
C ILE A 74 -14.83 6.91 -1.19
N THR A 75 -14.64 6.72 -2.49
CA THR A 75 -15.69 6.25 -3.40
C THR A 75 -15.95 4.74 -3.35
N GLY A 76 -15.02 3.94 -2.81
CA GLY A 76 -15.19 2.49 -2.67
C GLY A 76 -15.69 2.13 -1.27
N PRO A 77 -16.90 1.54 -1.10
CA PRO A 77 -17.43 1.21 0.23
C PRO A 77 -16.48 0.37 1.07
N LEU A 78 -15.95 -0.71 0.49
CA LEU A 78 -15.02 -1.62 1.18
C LEU A 78 -13.68 -0.95 1.54
N LEU A 79 -13.20 -0.06 0.67
CA LEU A 79 -11.94 0.68 0.89
C LEU A 79 -12.12 1.78 1.92
N PHE A 80 -13.29 2.41 1.95
CA PHE A 80 -13.66 3.43 2.92
C PHE A 80 -13.63 2.85 4.33
N PHE A 81 -14.29 1.70 4.55
CA PHE A 81 -14.22 1.02 5.84
C PHE A 81 -12.81 0.53 6.18
N ALA A 82 -12.06 -0.01 5.22
CA ALA A 82 -10.66 -0.42 5.43
C ALA A 82 -9.75 0.76 5.84
N ARG A 83 -10.10 1.97 5.40
CA ARG A 83 -9.36 3.20 5.69
C ARG A 83 -9.63 3.74 7.09
N LEU A 84 -10.77 3.43 7.71
CA LEU A 84 -11.06 3.87 9.08
C LEU A 84 -9.98 3.32 10.04
N GLY A 85 -9.35 4.23 10.80
CA GLY A 85 -8.22 3.90 11.67
C GLY A 85 -6.87 3.69 10.95
N ASN A 86 -6.80 3.81 9.63
CA ASN A 86 -5.59 3.67 8.81
C ASN A 86 -5.44 4.81 7.78
N GLU A 87 -5.92 6.01 8.09
CA GLU A 87 -6.10 7.09 7.10
C GLU A 87 -4.80 7.54 6.45
N LYS A 88 -3.70 7.48 7.21
CA LYS A 88 -2.34 7.84 6.77
C LYS A 88 -1.52 6.62 6.34
N THR A 89 -1.76 5.47 6.96
CA THR A 89 -0.96 4.24 6.79
C THR A 89 -1.42 3.41 5.60
N LEU A 90 -2.72 3.37 5.29
CA LEU A 90 -3.25 2.70 4.11
C LEU A 90 -2.93 3.52 2.86
N ARG A 91 -2.11 2.94 1.98
CA ARG A 91 -1.60 3.59 0.78
C ARG A 91 -1.79 2.72 -0.45
N LEU A 92 -1.80 3.34 -1.63
CA LEU A 92 -1.69 2.63 -2.90
C LEU A 92 -0.23 2.61 -3.33
N ALA A 93 0.38 1.42 -3.44
CA ALA A 93 1.79 1.29 -3.80
C ALA A 93 2.12 1.95 -5.16
N CYS A 94 1.15 2.06 -6.08
CA CYS A 94 1.32 2.74 -7.35
C CYS A 94 1.37 4.27 -7.26
N GLN A 95 0.82 4.86 -6.21
CA GLN A 95 0.80 6.31 -5.97
C GLN A 95 1.81 6.74 -4.88
N LEU A 96 2.37 5.77 -4.16
CA LEU A 96 3.37 5.99 -3.12
C LEU A 96 4.77 6.20 -3.73
N ARG A 97 5.44 7.28 -3.34
CA ARG A 97 6.88 7.46 -3.54
C ARG A 97 7.61 7.36 -2.20
N VAL A 98 8.76 6.69 -2.21
CA VAL A 98 9.58 6.42 -1.03
C VAL A 98 10.76 7.40 -0.99
N ASN A 99 10.86 8.22 0.04
CA ASN A 99 11.96 9.19 0.21
C ASN A 99 12.93 8.84 1.34
N GLY A 100 12.56 7.87 2.20
CA GLY A 100 13.36 7.38 3.32
C GLY A 100 12.93 5.97 3.70
N ASP A 101 13.49 5.42 4.78
CA ASP A 101 13.27 4.02 5.15
C ASP A 101 11.83 3.79 5.60
N ILE A 102 11.23 2.68 5.11
CA ILE A 102 9.85 2.31 5.41
C ILE A 102 9.69 0.80 5.62
N GLU A 103 8.71 0.45 6.44
CA GLU A 103 8.20 -0.92 6.56
C GLU A 103 6.79 -0.99 5.99
N VAL A 104 6.55 -1.93 5.08
CA VAL A 104 5.28 -2.08 4.38
C VAL A 104 4.74 -3.51 4.50
N GLU A 105 3.44 -3.59 4.76
CA GLU A 105 2.67 -4.82 4.68
C GLU A 105 1.94 -4.88 3.35
N THR A 106 2.24 -5.92 2.57
CA THR A 106 1.60 -6.18 1.28
C THR A 106 0.22 -6.84 1.47
N GLN A 107 -0.67 -6.68 0.49
CA GLN A 107 -1.97 -7.36 0.47
C GLN A 107 -2.76 -7.32 1.80
N PRO A 108 -2.85 -6.16 2.48
CA PRO A 108 -3.54 -6.07 3.76
C PRO A 108 -5.00 -6.51 3.62
N ARG A 109 -5.53 -7.16 4.66
CA ARG A 109 -6.94 -7.51 4.74
C ARG A 109 -7.78 -6.23 4.79
N LEU A 110 -8.84 -6.17 3.99
CA LEU A 110 -9.71 -5.00 3.88
C LEU A 110 -10.63 -4.83 5.09
N LEU A 111 -11.02 -5.94 5.71
CA LEU A 111 -11.81 -5.94 6.94
C LEU A 111 -10.98 -6.65 8.00
N ARG A 112 -10.69 -5.97 9.10
CA ARG A 112 -10.29 -6.64 10.32
C ARG A 112 -11.56 -7.24 10.92
N PRO A 113 -11.57 -8.52 11.34
CA PRO A 113 -12.59 -8.98 12.28
C PRO A 113 -12.56 -8.02 13.47
N SER A 114 -13.72 -7.53 13.91
CA SER A 114 -13.80 -6.78 15.16
C SER A 114 -13.30 -7.69 16.28
N GLU A 115 -12.11 -7.44 16.80
CA GLU A 115 -11.77 -7.93 18.12
C GLU A 115 -12.67 -7.15 19.09
N ASN A 116 -13.74 -7.81 19.54
CA ASN A 116 -14.66 -7.40 20.60
C ASN A 116 -15.65 -6.28 20.26
N PHE A 117 -16.75 -6.62 19.58
CA PHE A 117 -17.99 -5.84 19.66
C PHE A 117 -18.82 -6.17 20.92
N TRP A 118 -18.41 -7.20 21.68
CA TRP A 118 -19.13 -7.79 22.82
C TRP A 118 -18.21 -8.06 24.03
N SER A 119 -17.30 -7.16 24.37
CA SER A 119 -16.55 -7.23 25.63
C SER A 119 -16.74 -5.96 26.44
#